data_AF-A0A6P7G9I1-F1
#
_entry.id   AF-A0A6P7G9I1-F1
#
_cell.length_a   1.000
_cell.length_b   1.000
_cell.length_c   1.000
_cell.angle_alpha   90.00
_cell.angle_beta   90.00
_cell.angle_gamma   90.00
#
_symmetry.space_group_name_H-M   'P 1'
#
loop_
_entity.id
_entity.type
_entity.pdbx_description
1 polymer ?
#
loop_
_entity_poly.entity_id
_entity_poly.type
_entity_poly.pdbx_seq_one_letter_code
_entity_poly.pdbx_strand_id
1 'polypeptide(L)'
;MQPSQRMSESTPPHEDLEKQPTFQKPKAKKIKPDKSIHDEMQPLQRMFEDNKNNFTLNFNQTLNFFEAAPQNANILDLLKTYTDNVPGFLNDLDAIYPQCSKKLKTKITNIKKKLHHQIYQPDKPIPMDNELSSSQESLNT
;
A
#
# COMPACT_ATOMS: atom_id res chain seq x y z
N MET A 1 -29.12 -57.32 49.98
CA MET A 1 -28.05 -58.10 49.31
C MET A 1 -27.88 -57.52 47.91
N GLN A 2 -26.69 -56.98 47.60
CA GLN A 2 -26.28 -56.56 46.24
C GLN A 2 -26.09 -57.81 45.34
N PRO A 3 -26.16 -57.74 43.99
CA PRO A 3 -25.13 -57.13 43.11
C PRO A 3 -25.76 -56.49 41.84
N SER A 4 -25.10 -55.92 40.83
CA SER A 4 -23.71 -55.65 40.46
C SER A 4 -23.79 -54.54 39.41
N GLN A 5 -23.10 -53.41 39.61
CA GLN A 5 -22.97 -52.40 38.57
C GLN A 5 -21.85 -52.81 37.61
N ARG A 6 -22.19 -53.04 36.34
CA ARG A 6 -21.24 -53.26 35.25
C ARG A 6 -20.85 -51.88 34.71
N MET A 7 -19.63 -51.43 34.99
CA MET A 7 -19.08 -50.23 34.37
C MET A 7 -18.63 -50.58 32.95
N SER A 8 -19.30 -50.01 31.95
CA SER A 8 -18.84 -50.04 30.57
C SER A 8 -18.01 -48.79 30.32
N GLU A 9 -16.71 -48.97 30.37
CA GLU A 9 -15.69 -48.05 29.88
C GLU A 9 -15.99 -47.72 28.40
N SER A 10 -16.37 -46.47 28.13
CA SER A 10 -16.54 -45.96 26.77
C SER A 10 -15.37 -45.04 26.46
N THR A 11 -14.31 -45.65 25.95
CA THR A 11 -13.22 -44.93 25.28
C THR A 11 -13.80 -44.23 24.06
N PRO A 12 -13.67 -42.89 23.91
CA PRO A 12 -14.00 -42.25 22.65
C PRO A 12 -13.00 -42.70 21.57
N PRO A 13 -13.44 -43.04 20.36
CA PRO A 13 -12.54 -43.33 19.26
C PRO A 13 -11.72 -42.07 18.95
N HIS A 14 -10.42 -42.16 19.14
CA HIS A 14 -9.47 -41.20 18.57
C HIS A 14 -9.56 -41.35 17.04
N GLU A 15 -10.40 -40.54 16.40
CA GLU A 15 -10.20 -40.19 15.00
C GLU A 15 -8.95 -39.32 14.93
N ASP A 16 -7.79 -39.98 14.87
CA ASP A 16 -6.54 -39.39 14.40
C ASP A 16 -6.73 -39.07 12.92
N LEU A 17 -7.42 -37.95 12.65
CA LEU A 17 -7.48 -37.36 11.33
C LEU A 17 -6.06 -36.97 10.96
N GLU A 18 -5.42 -37.86 10.19
CA GLU A 18 -4.24 -37.63 9.37
C GLU A 18 -4.50 -36.42 8.46
N LYS A 19 -4.40 -35.21 9.00
CA LYS A 19 -4.39 -33.96 8.24
C LYS A 19 -3.05 -33.90 7.54
N GLN A 20 -2.96 -34.57 6.39
CA GLN A 20 -1.89 -34.33 5.44
C GLN A 20 -1.78 -32.82 5.18
N PRO A 21 -0.59 -32.21 5.32
CA PRO A 21 -0.41 -30.81 4.98
C PRO A 21 -0.61 -30.69 3.46
N THR A 22 -1.77 -30.18 3.05
CA THR A 22 -2.02 -29.89 1.65
C THR A 22 -1.14 -28.70 1.29
N PHE A 23 0.01 -28.97 0.67
CA PHE A 23 0.85 -27.94 0.08
C PHE A 23 0.02 -27.20 -0.97
N GLN A 24 -0.56 -26.06 -0.58
CA GLN A 24 -1.23 -25.16 -1.49
C GLN A 24 -0.17 -24.66 -2.48
N LYS A 25 -0.18 -25.22 -3.70
CA LYS A 25 0.66 -24.73 -4.80
C LYS A 25 0.45 -23.21 -4.91
N PRO A 26 1.51 -22.39 -4.82
CA PRO A 26 1.37 -20.95 -5.02
C PRO A 26 0.86 -20.74 -6.44
N LYS A 27 -0.38 -20.25 -6.55
CA LYS A 27 -0.94 -19.81 -7.82
C LYS A 27 -0.03 -18.68 -8.32
N ALA A 28 0.74 -18.94 -9.37
CA ALA A 28 1.54 -17.92 -10.02
C ALA A 28 0.61 -16.77 -10.42
N LYS A 29 0.67 -15.66 -9.68
CA LYS A 29 -0.03 -14.43 -10.03
C LYS A 29 0.51 -14.05 -11.41
N LYS A 30 -0.35 -14.04 -12.43
CA LYS A 30 -0.01 -13.47 -13.75
C LYS A 30 0.47 -12.05 -13.48
N ILE A 31 1.77 -11.84 -13.59
CA ILE A 31 2.40 -10.54 -13.44
C ILE A 31 1.93 -9.74 -14.66
N LYS A 32 0.84 -8.98 -14.51
CA LYS A 32 0.49 -7.97 -15.51
C LYS A 32 1.67 -7.00 -15.57
N PRO A 33 2.13 -6.59 -16.75
CA PRO A 33 3.17 -5.58 -16.85
C PRO A 33 2.71 -4.37 -16.02
N ASP A 34 3.55 -3.96 -15.07
CA ASP A 34 3.24 -2.80 -14.25
C ASP A 34 3.23 -1.60 -15.19
N LYS A 35 2.06 -0.99 -15.36
CA LYS A 35 1.92 0.27 -16.11
C LYS A 35 2.93 1.25 -15.54
N SER A 36 3.76 1.81 -16.42
CA SER A 36 4.74 2.81 -16.02
C SER A 36 4.04 3.98 -15.34
N ILE A 37 4.73 4.61 -14.39
CA ILE A 37 4.24 5.82 -13.71
C ILE A 37 3.86 6.91 -14.71
N HIS A 38 4.54 6.94 -15.85
CA HIS A 38 4.23 7.81 -16.98
C HIS A 38 2.79 7.60 -17.47
N ASP A 39 2.37 6.36 -17.73
CA ASP A 39 1.01 6.03 -18.21
C ASP A 39 -0.07 6.43 -17.19
N GLU A 40 0.24 6.27 -15.90
CA GLU A 40 -0.68 6.59 -14.81
C GLU A 40 -0.80 8.09 -14.56
N MET A 41 0.25 8.86 -14.83
CA MET A 41 0.28 10.32 -14.66
C MET A 41 -0.16 11.09 -15.90
N GLN A 42 -0.02 10.54 -17.10
CA GLN A 42 -0.48 11.14 -18.37
C GLN A 42 -1.90 11.77 -18.31
N PRO A 43 -2.94 11.13 -17.72
CA PRO A 43 -4.26 11.77 -17.63
C PRO A 43 -4.29 13.06 -16.80
N LEU A 44 -3.30 13.28 -15.94
CA LEU A 44 -3.17 14.48 -15.12
C LEU A 44 -2.47 15.62 -15.86
N GLN A 45 -1.79 15.36 -16.99
CA GLN A 45 -0.99 16.36 -17.70
C GLN A 45 -1.79 17.63 -17.99
N ARG A 46 -3.01 17.48 -18.51
CA ARG A 46 -3.88 18.61 -18.83
C ARG A 46 -4.24 19.45 -17.60
N MET A 47 -4.47 18.80 -16.46
CA MET A 47 -4.76 19.51 -15.21
C MET A 47 -3.56 20.32 -14.72
N PHE A 48 -2.34 19.80 -14.87
CA PHE A 48 -1.12 20.53 -14.57
C PHE A 48 -0.90 21.72 -15.52
N GLU A 49 -1.27 21.59 -16.79
CA GLU A 49 -1.19 22.69 -17.76
C GLU A 49 -2.22 23.79 -17.46
N ASP A 50 -3.47 23.42 -17.16
CA ASP A 50 -4.53 24.37 -16.77
C ASP A 50 -4.21 25.10 -15.45
N ASN A 51 -3.49 24.45 -14.53
CA ASN A 51 -3.17 24.97 -13.20
C ASN A 51 -1.68 25.24 -13.01
N LYS A 52 -0.96 25.56 -14.09
CA LYS A 52 0.50 25.71 -14.09
C LYS A 52 1.03 26.68 -13.03
N ASN A 53 0.26 27.70 -12.68
CA ASN A 53 0.64 28.71 -11.68
C ASN A 53 0.18 28.38 -10.25
N ASN A 54 -0.67 27.36 -10.09
CA ASN A 54 -1.21 26.94 -8.79
C ASN A 54 -0.43 25.76 -8.20
N PHE A 55 0.15 24.91 -9.04
CA PHE A 55 0.99 23.81 -8.58
C PHE A 55 2.42 24.25 -8.29
N THR A 56 3.00 23.68 -7.24
CA THR A 56 4.38 23.92 -6.83
C THR A 56 5.38 23.36 -7.85
N LEU A 57 5.06 22.19 -8.41
CA LEU A 57 5.87 21.52 -9.43
C LEU A 57 5.11 21.40 -10.74
N ASN A 58 5.83 21.53 -11.85
CA ASN A 58 5.27 21.24 -13.17
C ASN A 58 5.06 19.73 -13.35
N PHE A 59 4.28 19.34 -14.36
CA PHE A 59 3.99 17.94 -14.67
C PHE A 59 5.26 17.07 -14.74
N ASN A 60 6.26 17.49 -15.53
CA ASN A 60 7.52 16.73 -15.70
C ASN A 60 8.34 16.63 -14.41
N GLN A 61 8.38 17.68 -13.60
CA GLN A 61 9.07 17.64 -12.30
C GLN A 61 8.39 16.66 -11.35
N THR A 62 7.06 16.71 -11.29
CA THR A 62 6.26 15.77 -10.49
C THR A 62 6.48 14.34 -10.99
N LEU A 63 6.42 14.10 -12.30
CA LEU A 63 6.64 12.78 -12.89
C LEU A 63 8.03 12.22 -12.52
N ASN A 64 9.09 13.00 -12.74
CA ASN A 64 10.45 12.61 -12.39
C ASN A 64 10.61 12.33 -10.89
N PHE A 65 9.97 13.15 -10.05
CA PHE A 65 9.94 12.91 -8.61
C PHE A 65 9.27 11.59 -8.26
N PHE A 66 8.13 11.25 -8.87
CA PHE A 66 7.45 9.97 -8.62
C PHE A 66 8.24 8.76 -9.11
N GLU A 67 9.06 8.91 -10.15
CA GLU A 67 9.95 7.85 -10.64
C GLU A 67 11.16 7.64 -9.72
N ALA A 68 11.71 8.73 -9.16
CA ALA A 68 12.88 8.71 -8.28
C ALA A 68 12.53 8.41 -6.80
N ALA A 69 11.37 8.81 -6.30
CA ALA A 69 10.98 8.67 -4.88
C ALA A 69 11.02 7.24 -4.31
N PRO A 70 10.71 6.16 -5.06
CA PRO A 70 10.84 4.79 -4.54
C PRO A 70 12.29 4.40 -4.27
N GLN A 71 13.22 4.88 -5.09
CA GLN A 71 14.64 4.51 -5.05
C GLN A 71 15.44 5.39 -4.08
N ASN A 72 14.91 6.55 -3.70
CA ASN A 72 15.56 7.47 -2.79
C ASN A 72 15.25 7.14 -1.33
N ALA A 73 16.31 7.01 -0.53
CA ALA A 73 16.21 6.85 0.93
C ALA A 73 15.70 8.14 1.59
N ASN A 74 16.20 9.30 1.14
CA ASN A 74 15.83 10.61 1.65
C ASN A 74 14.94 11.34 0.63
N ILE A 75 13.63 11.12 0.70
CA ILE A 75 12.69 11.68 -0.28
C ILE A 75 12.44 13.17 -0.04
N LEU A 76 12.65 13.65 1.19
CA LEU A 76 12.55 15.06 1.52
C LEU A 76 13.68 15.85 0.85
N ASP A 77 14.90 15.31 0.90
CA ASP A 77 16.06 15.91 0.22
C ASP A 77 15.86 15.91 -1.30
N LEU A 78 15.37 14.79 -1.86
CA LEU A 78 14.97 14.73 -3.27
C LEU A 78 13.93 15.80 -3.62
N LEU A 79 12.89 15.97 -2.80
CA LEU A 79 11.85 16.99 -3.05
C LEU A 79 12.45 18.40 -3.04
N LYS A 80 13.37 18.68 -2.12
CA LYS A 80 14.08 19.97 -2.03
C LYS A 80 14.94 20.29 -3.25
N THR A 81 15.35 19.28 -4.04
CA THR A 81 16.00 19.54 -5.34
C THR A 81 15.08 20.18 -6.36
N TYR A 82 13.76 20.02 -6.19
CA TYR A 82 12.74 20.59 -7.09
C TYR A 82 12.05 21.82 -6.49
N THR A 83 11.77 21.82 -5.18
CA THR A 83 11.06 22.90 -4.50
C THR A 83 11.35 22.95 -3.00
N ASP A 84 11.51 24.16 -2.46
CA ASP A 84 11.56 24.41 -1.02
C ASP A 84 10.17 24.43 -0.37
N ASN A 85 9.09 24.59 -1.16
CA ASN A 85 7.72 24.65 -0.67
C ASN A 85 7.11 23.25 -0.50
N VAL A 86 7.65 22.48 0.44
CA VAL A 86 7.15 21.14 0.80
C VAL A 86 5.65 21.12 1.15
N PRO A 87 5.11 22.09 1.94
CA PRO A 87 3.67 22.13 2.23
C PRO A 87 2.82 22.34 0.97
N GLY A 88 3.28 23.22 0.06
CA GLY A 88 2.64 23.44 -1.24
C GLY A 88 2.56 22.15 -2.04
N PHE A 89 3.68 21.41 -2.13
CA PHE A 89 3.69 20.13 -2.84
C PHE A 89 2.74 19.10 -2.22
N LEU A 90 2.64 19.03 -0.88
CA LEU A 90 1.68 18.14 -0.22
C LEU A 90 0.23 18.49 -0.56
N ASN A 91 -0.10 19.79 -0.66
CA ASN A 91 -1.41 20.25 -1.11
C ASN A 91 -1.66 19.90 -2.58
N ASP A 92 -0.64 20.03 -3.44
CA ASP A 92 -0.74 19.60 -4.85
C ASP A 92 -1.08 18.11 -4.93
N LEU A 93 -0.43 17.29 -4.09
CA LEU A 93 -0.73 15.86 -4.00
C LEU A 93 -2.17 15.57 -3.55
N ASP A 94 -2.75 16.38 -2.65
CA ASP A 94 -4.18 16.28 -2.29
C ASP A 94 -5.10 16.71 -3.44
N ALA A 95 -4.75 17.77 -4.16
CA ALA A 95 -5.52 18.28 -5.29
C ALA A 95 -5.58 17.28 -6.45
N ILE A 96 -4.47 16.58 -6.73
CA ILE A 96 -4.42 15.56 -7.79
C ILE A 96 -5.01 14.22 -7.35
N TYR A 97 -4.99 13.94 -6.03
CA TYR A 97 -5.45 12.67 -5.46
C TYR A 97 -6.80 12.16 -6.01
N PRO A 98 -7.90 12.94 -6.10
CA PRO A 98 -9.17 12.43 -6.58
C PRO A 98 -9.11 11.87 -8.00
N GLN A 99 -8.31 12.49 -8.87
CA GLN A 99 -8.18 12.15 -10.29
C GLN A 99 -7.20 10.98 -10.54
N CYS A 100 -6.43 10.59 -9.52
CA CYS A 100 -5.45 9.52 -9.64
C CYS A 100 -6.10 8.13 -9.69
N SER A 101 -5.45 7.24 -10.45
CA SER A 101 -5.74 5.81 -10.42
C SER A 101 -5.49 5.22 -9.02
N LYS A 102 -6.02 4.03 -8.74
CA LYS A 102 -5.80 3.34 -7.46
C LYS A 102 -4.31 3.14 -7.15
N LYS A 103 -3.48 2.82 -8.16
CA LYS A 103 -2.04 2.62 -7.96
C LYS A 103 -1.32 3.93 -7.68
N LEU A 104 -1.66 5.01 -8.41
CA LEU A 104 -1.07 6.32 -8.21
C LEU A 104 -1.45 6.89 -6.84
N LYS A 105 -2.70 6.68 -6.39
CA LYS A 105 -3.14 6.99 -5.02
C LYS A 105 -2.26 6.30 -3.97
N THR A 106 -1.98 5.00 -4.13
CA THR A 106 -1.07 4.27 -3.22
C THR A 106 0.33 4.89 -3.20
N LYS A 107 0.88 5.25 -4.37
CA LYS A 107 2.18 5.92 -4.46
C LYS A 107 2.17 7.28 -3.74
N ILE A 108 1.13 8.10 -3.97
CA ILE A 108 0.94 9.38 -3.27
C ILE A 108 0.92 9.17 -1.75
N THR A 109 0.10 8.23 -1.26
CA THR A 109 0.01 7.93 0.18
C THR A 109 1.36 7.51 0.75
N ASN A 110 2.11 6.66 0.04
CA ASN A 110 3.45 6.21 0.49
C ASN A 110 4.46 7.36 0.53
N ILE A 111 4.45 8.23 -0.48
CA ILE A 111 5.28 9.45 -0.52
C ILE A 111 4.90 10.37 0.66
N LYS A 112 3.61 10.64 0.89
CA LYS A 112 3.16 11.46 2.02
C LYS A 112 3.60 10.87 3.36
N LYS A 113 3.44 9.55 3.54
CA LYS A 113 3.92 8.85 4.74
C LYS A 113 5.42 8.99 4.94
N LYS A 114 6.22 8.76 3.89
CA LYS A 114 7.68 8.92 3.94
C LYS A 114 8.09 10.37 4.24
N LEU A 115 7.45 11.36 3.62
CA LEU A 115 7.71 12.79 3.87
C LEU A 115 7.38 13.15 5.32
N HIS A 116 6.17 12.80 5.78
CA HIS A 116 5.74 13.05 7.14
C HIS A 116 6.68 12.40 8.16
N HIS A 117 7.11 11.17 7.91
CA HIS A 117 8.09 10.48 8.74
C HIS A 117 9.43 11.23 8.80
N GLN A 118 9.97 11.67 7.66
CA GLN A 118 11.22 12.43 7.63
C GLN A 118 11.11 13.82 8.26
N ILE A 119 9.94 14.44 8.25
CA ILE A 119 9.70 15.76 8.86
C ILE A 119 9.52 15.66 10.39
N TYR A 120 8.82 14.63 10.89
CA TYR A 120 8.40 14.56 12.30
C TYR A 120 9.06 13.44 13.13
N GLN A 121 9.64 12.42 12.50
CA GLN A 121 10.28 11.28 13.17
C GLN A 121 11.55 10.81 12.42
N PRO A 122 12.58 11.66 12.27
CA PRO A 122 13.77 11.33 11.47
C PRO A 122 14.56 10.12 11.99
N ASP A 123 14.44 9.78 13.29
CA ASP A 123 15.27 8.76 13.96
C ASP A 123 14.64 7.36 14.03
N LYS A 124 13.41 7.17 13.55
CA LYS A 124 12.77 5.83 13.56
C LYS A 124 12.92 5.14 12.22
N PRO A 125 13.25 3.84 12.17
CA PRO A 125 13.22 3.08 10.93
C PRO A 125 11.78 3.01 10.41
N ILE A 126 11.60 3.30 9.11
CA ILE A 126 10.29 3.17 8.44
C ILE A 126 9.94 1.68 8.41
N PRO A 127 8.88 1.21 9.09
CA PRO A 127 8.42 -0.15 8.90
C PRO A 127 7.95 -0.27 7.45
N MET A 128 8.69 -1.04 6.67
CA MET A 128 8.39 -1.33 5.28
C MET A 128 7.29 -2.39 5.26
N ASP A 129 6.08 -1.99 5.68
CA ASP A 129 4.89 -2.86 5.65
C ASP A 129 4.46 -3.06 4.19
N ASN A 130 4.86 -4.21 3.69
CA ASN A 130 4.48 -4.76 2.41
C ASN A 130 3.03 -5.25 2.51
N GLU A 131 2.15 -4.64 1.73
CA GLU A 131 0.95 -5.27 1.12
C GLU A 131 -0.27 -5.64 2.01
N LEU A 132 -1.44 -5.18 1.52
CA LEU A 132 -2.84 -5.57 1.81
C LEU A 132 -3.57 -4.98 3.02
N SER A 133 -3.99 -3.72 2.86
CA SER A 133 -5.39 -3.37 3.14
C SER A 133 -6.28 -4.04 2.10
N SER A 134 -6.83 -5.22 2.41
CA SER A 134 -7.99 -5.75 1.71
C SER A 134 -9.20 -5.65 2.63
N SER A 135 -9.98 -4.58 2.42
CA SER A 135 -11.38 -4.51 2.82
C SER A 135 -12.10 -5.77 2.32
N GLN A 136 -12.94 -6.37 3.16
CA GLN A 136 -14.30 -6.76 2.77
C GLN A 136 -15.22 -6.59 3.96
N GLU A 137 -15.87 -5.43 3.99
CA GLU A 137 -17.20 -5.28 4.54
C GLU A 137 -18.17 -5.96 3.56
N SER A 138 -18.99 -6.89 4.05
CA SER A 138 -20.32 -7.20 3.50
C SER A 138 -21.07 -8.03 4.53
N LEU A 139 -21.87 -7.30 5.31
CA LEU A 139 -23.22 -7.63 5.76
C LEU A 139 -23.77 -8.95 5.19
N ASN A 140 -24.22 -9.85 6.05
CA ASN A 140 -25.37 -10.69 5.73
C ASN A 140 -26.20 -10.95 6.99
N THR A 141 -27.48 -10.67 6.81
CA THR A 141 -28.63 -10.68 7.72
C THR A 141 -28.89 -12.02 8.37
#